data_AF-A0A9Y4N4D7-F1
#
_entry.id   AF-A0A9Y4N4D7-F1
#
_cell.length_a   1.000
_cell.length_b   1.000
_cell.length_c   1.000
_cell.angle_alpha   90.00
_cell.angle_beta   90.00
_cell.angle_gamma   90.00
#
_symmetry.space_group_name_H-M   'P 1'
#
loop_
_entity.id
_entity.type
_entity.pdbx_description
1 polymer ?
#
loop_
_entity_poly.entity_id
_entity_poly.type
_entity_poly.pdbx_seq_one_letter_code
_entity_poly.pdbx_strand_id
1 'polypeptide(L)'
;MDSYDKLTPFGIGINGCIDGFSRHVIWMQANFTNSKPEVVAAYFINAVSECGGCPKIIRSDLGTENVHVNRLQYFLREDENGTVHGPCVLQGRSTANQRIENWWGHYRRQNADYWRNLFQEFQSVGDFNGDMVDKGLIQFCFLDVIQKELDTVVTMWNTHRIRPGSTGHDLFHGKPFLMYHVPELYQAEDYLHPVDFERLDIILEEERKERSSEQNH
;
A
#
# COMPACT_ATOMS: atom_id res chain seq x y z
N MET A 1 -0.06 -3.16 -5.39
CA MET A 1 0.20 -3.25 -3.94
C MET A 1 1.38 -4.17 -3.69
N ASP A 2 2.13 -3.93 -2.63
CA ASP A 2 3.30 -4.73 -2.23
C ASP A 2 3.69 -4.45 -0.77
N SER A 3 4.40 -5.39 -0.16
CA SER A 3 4.93 -5.28 1.19
C SER A 3 6.45 -5.06 1.19
N TYR A 4 6.94 -4.19 2.06
CA TYR A 4 8.35 -3.90 2.23
C TYR A 4 8.90 -4.54 3.51
N ASP A 5 9.71 -5.59 3.35
CA ASP A 5 10.10 -6.47 4.46
C ASP A 5 11.43 -6.13 5.15
N LYS A 6 12.11 -5.04 4.77
CA LYS A 6 13.47 -4.79 5.30
C LYS A 6 13.51 -4.39 6.77
N LEU A 7 12.39 -3.94 7.33
CA LEU A 7 12.25 -3.61 8.75
C LEU A 7 11.48 -4.68 9.54
N THR A 8 10.91 -5.70 8.87
CA THR A 8 10.17 -6.80 9.49
C THR A 8 10.97 -7.54 10.58
N PRO A 9 12.30 -7.77 10.45
CA PRO A 9 13.08 -8.37 11.53
C PRO A 9 13.03 -7.57 12.85
N PHE A 10 12.75 -6.27 12.79
CA PHE A 10 12.64 -5.36 13.94
C PHE A 10 11.19 -5.11 14.38
N GLY A 11 10.23 -5.83 13.78
CA GLY A 11 8.81 -5.74 14.12
C GLY A 11 8.04 -4.66 13.37
N ILE A 12 8.63 -4.02 12.34
CA ILE A 12 7.93 -3.00 11.55
C ILE A 12 7.71 -3.52 10.13
N GLY A 13 6.46 -3.81 9.80
CA GLY A 13 6.03 -4.10 8.44
C GLY A 13 5.55 -2.82 7.76
N ILE A 14 5.89 -2.62 6.49
CA ILE A 14 5.35 -1.51 5.68
C ILE A 14 4.61 -2.12 4.49
N ASN A 15 3.41 -1.65 4.21
CA ASN A 15 2.63 -2.03 3.04
C ASN A 15 2.29 -0.79 2.21
N GLY A 16 2.27 -0.95 0.89
CA GLY A 16 2.03 0.16 -0.01
C GLY A 16 1.22 -0.19 -1.24
N CYS A 17 0.60 0.83 -1.82
CA CYS A 17 0.01 0.75 -3.16
C CYS A 17 0.26 2.02 -3.95
N ILE A 18 0.51 1.81 -5.25
CA ILE A 18 0.84 2.85 -6.20
C ILE A 18 0.01 2.62 -7.46
N ASP A 19 -0.55 3.70 -7.99
CA ASP A 19 -1.25 3.67 -9.27
C ASP A 19 -0.29 3.36 -10.43
N GLY A 20 -0.72 2.44 -11.31
CA GLY A 20 0.11 1.90 -12.37
C GLY A 20 0.47 2.90 -13.48
N PHE A 21 -0.39 3.87 -13.71
CA PHE A 21 -0.24 4.91 -14.73
C PHE A 21 0.57 6.11 -14.20
N SER A 22 0.04 6.76 -13.17
CA SER A 22 0.56 8.03 -12.64
C SER A 22 1.79 7.87 -11.76
N ARG A 23 1.99 6.68 -11.17
CA ARG A 23 2.91 6.44 -10.03
C ARG A 23 2.54 7.23 -8.79
N HIS A 24 1.30 7.69 -8.69
CA HIS A 24 0.77 8.27 -7.47
C HIS A 24 0.68 7.20 -6.40
N VAL A 25 1.24 7.48 -5.24
CA VAL A 25 1.12 6.61 -4.08
C VAL A 25 -0.27 6.78 -3.50
N ILE A 26 -1.04 5.69 -3.46
CA ILE A 26 -2.41 5.66 -2.94
C ILE A 26 -2.37 5.50 -1.41
N TRP A 27 -1.55 4.57 -0.91
CA TRP A 27 -1.27 4.44 0.52
C TRP A 27 0.16 3.95 0.76
N MET A 28 0.73 4.33 1.91
CA MET A 28 1.94 3.74 2.50
C MET A 28 1.75 3.70 4.02
N GLN A 29 1.68 2.50 4.58
CA GLN A 29 1.30 2.28 5.97
C GLN A 29 2.31 1.39 6.67
N ALA A 30 2.90 1.90 7.75
CA ALA A 30 3.72 1.16 8.69
C ALA A 30 2.82 0.55 9.77
N ASN A 31 3.07 -0.72 10.10
CA ASN A 31 2.29 -1.44 11.10
C ASN A 31 3.17 -2.49 11.81
N PHE A 32 2.64 -3.07 12.89
CA PHE A 32 3.25 -4.15 13.64
C PHE A 32 3.44 -5.43 12.80
N THR A 33 2.64 -5.58 11.74
CA THR A 33 2.67 -6.71 10.81
C THR A 33 2.25 -6.28 9.40
N ASN A 34 2.88 -6.88 8.40
CA ASN A 34 2.52 -6.75 6.98
C ASN A 34 2.06 -8.07 6.36
N SER A 35 1.86 -9.11 7.19
CA SER A 35 1.49 -10.46 6.75
C SER A 35 0.04 -10.83 7.07
N LYS A 36 -0.66 -10.01 7.87
CA LYS A 36 -2.08 -10.20 8.21
C LYS A 36 -2.97 -9.70 7.07
N PRO A 37 -3.76 -10.57 6.42
CA PRO A 37 -4.63 -10.18 5.31
C PRO A 37 -5.67 -9.11 5.70
N GLU A 38 -6.12 -9.10 6.95
CA GLU A 38 -7.12 -8.17 7.50
C GLU A 38 -6.58 -6.74 7.53
N VAL A 39 -5.30 -6.57 7.87
CA VAL A 39 -4.63 -5.26 7.92
C VAL A 39 -4.52 -4.68 6.51
N VAL A 40 -4.11 -5.51 5.54
CA VAL A 40 -3.96 -5.08 4.15
C VAL A 40 -5.32 -4.80 3.51
N ALA A 41 -6.36 -5.57 3.86
CA ALA A 41 -7.73 -5.32 3.46
C ALA A 41 -8.26 -3.97 3.98
N ALA A 42 -7.99 -3.64 5.24
CA ALA A 42 -8.39 -2.35 5.82
C ALA A 42 -7.75 -1.17 5.07
N TYR A 43 -6.47 -1.26 4.68
CA TYR A 43 -5.84 -0.23 3.85
C TYR A 43 -6.53 -0.07 2.50
N PHE A 44 -6.88 -1.19 1.88
CA PHE A 44 -7.59 -1.17 0.61
C PHE A 44 -8.97 -0.52 0.73
N ILE A 45 -9.76 -0.89 1.73
CA ILE A 45 -11.12 -0.34 1.93
C ILE A 45 -11.07 1.14 2.29
N ASN A 46 -10.14 1.57 3.14
CA ASN A 46 -9.94 2.99 3.42
C ASN A 46 -9.62 3.76 2.13
N ALA A 47 -8.72 3.24 1.28
CA ALA A 47 -8.41 3.86 0.01
C ALA A 47 -9.61 3.90 -0.96
N VAL A 48 -10.42 2.83 -1.02
CA VAL A 48 -11.65 2.83 -1.83
C VAL A 48 -12.63 3.90 -1.34
N SER A 49 -12.80 4.02 -0.03
CA SER A 49 -13.68 5.02 0.60
C SER A 49 -13.20 6.45 0.33
N GLU A 50 -11.90 6.72 0.52
CA GLU A 50 -11.30 8.04 0.29
C GLU A 50 -11.33 8.44 -1.20
N CYS A 51 -11.09 7.49 -2.11
CA CYS A 51 -11.15 7.73 -3.55
C CYS A 51 -12.59 7.82 -4.09
N GLY A 52 -13.60 7.34 -3.35
CA GLY A 52 -14.99 7.26 -3.81
C GLY A 52 -15.24 6.17 -4.86
N GLY A 53 -14.40 5.14 -4.92
CA GLY A 53 -14.51 4.06 -5.89
C GLY A 53 -13.36 3.06 -5.82
N CYS A 54 -13.49 1.94 -6.53
CA CYS A 54 -12.50 0.87 -6.57
C CYS A 54 -11.71 0.88 -7.89
N PRO A 55 -10.45 0.39 -7.89
CA PRO A 55 -9.64 0.42 -9.10
C PRO A 55 -10.19 -0.54 -10.18
N LYS A 56 -9.88 -0.26 -11.45
CA LYS A 56 -10.22 -1.19 -12.54
C LYS A 56 -9.47 -2.51 -12.44
N ILE A 57 -8.23 -2.50 -11.99
CA ILE A 57 -7.43 -3.71 -11.84
C ILE A 57 -6.51 -3.53 -10.64
N ILE A 58 -6.51 -4.50 -9.73
CA ILE A 58 -5.46 -4.60 -8.70
C ILE A 58 -4.36 -5.52 -9.20
N ARG A 59 -3.12 -5.08 -9.06
CA ARG A 59 -1.95 -5.94 -9.20
C ARG A 59 -1.31 -6.18 -7.84
N SER A 60 -1.15 -7.46 -7.50
CA SER A 60 -0.42 -7.94 -6.33
C SER A 60 0.46 -9.12 -6.72
N ASP A 61 1.35 -9.52 -5.83
CA ASP A 61 2.00 -10.82 -5.95
C ASP A 61 1.09 -11.96 -5.42
N LEU A 62 1.60 -13.19 -5.55
CA LEU A 62 0.96 -14.41 -5.04
C LEU A 62 1.25 -14.55 -3.53
N GLY A 63 0.78 -13.58 -2.74
CA GLY A 63 0.86 -13.56 -1.29
C GLY A 63 -0.47 -13.91 -0.64
N THR A 64 -0.43 -14.57 0.53
CA THR A 64 -1.64 -14.88 1.31
C THR A 64 -2.24 -13.63 1.95
N GLU A 65 -1.41 -12.62 2.21
CA GLU A 65 -1.79 -11.31 2.73
C GLU A 65 -2.72 -10.53 1.77
N ASN A 66 -2.69 -10.85 0.47
CA ASN A 66 -3.50 -10.16 -0.54
C ASN A 66 -4.85 -10.84 -0.81
N VAL A 67 -5.14 -11.98 -0.17
CA VAL A 67 -6.33 -12.80 -0.43
C VAL A 67 -7.63 -12.03 -0.14
N HIS A 68 -7.68 -11.26 0.94
CA HIS A 68 -8.86 -10.47 1.27
C HIS A 68 -9.06 -9.30 0.31
N VAL A 69 -8.00 -8.58 -0.05
CA VAL A 69 -8.07 -7.52 -1.07
C VAL A 69 -8.61 -8.06 -2.40
N ASN A 70 -8.16 -9.24 -2.83
CA ASN A 70 -8.66 -9.86 -4.05
C ASN A 70 -10.16 -10.13 -3.98
N ARG A 71 -10.66 -10.70 -2.87
CA ARG A 71 -12.10 -10.96 -2.69
C ARG A 71 -12.92 -9.68 -2.68
N LEU A 72 -12.47 -8.68 -1.92
CA LEU A 72 -13.12 -7.37 -1.84
C LEU A 72 -13.18 -6.71 -3.22
N GLN A 73 -12.08 -6.77 -3.98
CA GLN A 73 -12.02 -6.23 -5.33
C GLN A 73 -13.02 -6.88 -6.28
N TYR A 74 -13.23 -8.21 -6.20
CA TYR A 74 -14.30 -8.88 -6.97
C TYR A 74 -15.68 -8.39 -6.53
N PHE A 75 -15.97 -8.43 -5.23
CA PHE A 75 -17.26 -8.02 -4.67
C PHE A 75 -17.64 -6.58 -5.02
N LEU A 76 -16.67 -5.66 -4.98
CA LEU A 76 -16.87 -4.25 -5.34
C LEU A 76 -17.02 -4.02 -6.85
N ARG A 77 -16.67 -5.01 -7.69
CA ARG A 77 -16.72 -4.92 -9.16
C ARG A 77 -17.84 -5.73 -9.80
N GLU A 78 -18.57 -6.49 -9.02
CA GLU A 78 -19.73 -7.25 -9.47
C GLU A 78 -20.87 -6.31 -9.85
N ASP A 79 -21.52 -6.56 -10.99
CA ASP A 79 -22.79 -5.92 -11.31
C ASP A 79 -23.94 -6.45 -10.44
N GLU A 80 -25.17 -6.01 -10.71
CA GLU A 80 -26.38 -6.47 -9.99
C GLU A 80 -26.63 -7.98 -10.12
N ASN A 81 -26.03 -8.64 -11.12
CA ASN A 81 -26.14 -10.07 -11.37
C ASN A 81 -24.96 -10.87 -10.77
N GLY A 82 -24.08 -10.22 -10.00
CA GLY A 82 -22.88 -10.88 -9.45
C GLY A 82 -21.80 -11.16 -10.51
N THR A 83 -21.80 -10.45 -11.64
CA THR A 83 -20.85 -10.68 -12.73
C THR A 83 -19.77 -9.58 -12.77
N VAL A 84 -18.51 -9.99 -12.88
CA VAL A 84 -17.38 -9.07 -13.10
C VAL A 84 -16.99 -9.04 -14.57
N HIS A 85 -16.99 -7.85 -15.15
CA HIS A 85 -16.67 -7.64 -16.57
C HIS A 85 -15.19 -7.29 -16.75
N GLY A 86 -14.48 -8.12 -17.50
CA GLY A 86 -13.06 -7.95 -17.84
C GLY A 86 -12.09 -8.31 -16.70
N PRO A 87 -10.80 -8.00 -16.85
CA PRO A 87 -9.80 -8.24 -15.81
C PRO A 87 -10.12 -7.45 -14.53
N CYS A 88 -9.90 -8.08 -13.37
CA CYS A 88 -10.19 -7.50 -12.06
C CYS A 88 -8.99 -7.55 -11.11
N VAL A 89 -8.32 -8.70 -11.07
CA VAL A 89 -7.08 -8.91 -10.31
C VAL A 89 -6.02 -9.50 -11.24
N LEU A 90 -4.81 -8.98 -11.16
CA LEU A 90 -3.61 -9.51 -11.82
C LEU A 90 -2.62 -9.96 -10.77
N GLN A 91 -2.51 -11.28 -10.59
CA GLN A 91 -1.46 -11.86 -9.76
C GLN A 91 -0.25 -12.22 -10.64
N GLY A 92 0.93 -11.84 -10.17
CA GLY A 92 2.18 -12.09 -10.89
C GLY A 92 3.36 -12.24 -9.96
N ARG A 93 4.56 -12.43 -10.53
CA ARG A 93 5.80 -12.39 -9.74
C ARG A 93 6.02 -10.97 -9.22
N SER A 94 6.59 -10.80 -8.03
CA SER A 94 6.90 -9.49 -7.44
C SER A 94 7.78 -8.63 -8.37
N THR A 95 8.63 -9.26 -9.20
CA THR A 95 9.44 -8.59 -10.24
C THR A 95 8.63 -7.89 -11.35
N ALA A 96 7.34 -8.22 -11.50
CA ALA A 96 6.42 -7.55 -12.41
C ALA A 96 5.76 -6.30 -11.79
N ASN A 97 5.97 -6.04 -10.50
CA ASN A 97 5.45 -4.89 -9.76
C ASN A 97 6.42 -3.70 -9.80
N GLN A 98 6.94 -3.40 -10.99
CA GLN A 98 8.09 -2.51 -11.18
C GLN A 98 7.89 -1.09 -10.63
N ARG A 99 6.65 -0.60 -10.54
CA ARG A 99 6.36 0.77 -10.06
C ARG A 99 6.64 0.92 -8.58
N ILE A 100 6.11 0.01 -7.76
CA ILE A 100 6.30 0.05 -6.31
C ILE A 100 7.68 -0.45 -5.91
N GLU A 101 8.26 -1.41 -6.64
CA GLU A 101 9.65 -1.82 -6.45
C GLU A 101 10.65 -0.68 -6.70
N ASN A 102 10.40 0.17 -7.70
CA ASN A 102 11.21 1.38 -7.92
C ASN A 102 11.08 2.35 -6.73
N TRP A 103 9.85 2.55 -6.25
CA TRP A 103 9.58 3.36 -5.08
C TRP A 103 10.30 2.83 -3.83
N TRP A 104 10.23 1.52 -3.57
CA TRP A 104 10.97 0.87 -2.48
C TRP A 104 12.47 1.08 -2.61
N GLY A 105 13.01 1.01 -3.82
CA GLY A 105 14.41 1.33 -4.08
C GLY A 105 14.79 2.76 -3.71
N HIS A 106 13.88 3.72 -3.95
CA HIS A 106 14.05 5.12 -3.56
C HIS A 106 13.99 5.29 -2.03
N TYR A 107 12.91 4.81 -1.41
CA TYR A 107 12.69 4.89 0.04
C TYR A 107 13.82 4.20 0.82
N ARG A 108 14.28 3.03 0.36
CA ARG A 108 15.39 2.31 0.99
C ARG A 108 16.64 3.17 1.09
N ARG A 109 17.07 3.76 -0.03
CA ARG A 109 18.33 4.53 -0.10
C ARG A 109 18.27 5.83 0.69
N GLN A 110 17.09 6.44 0.80
CA GLN A 110 16.95 7.74 1.45
C GLN A 110 16.59 7.66 2.94
N ASN A 111 15.85 6.63 3.34
CA ASN A 111 15.24 6.57 4.68
C ASN A 111 15.43 5.18 5.32
N ALA A 112 14.97 4.10 4.68
CA ALA A 112 14.90 2.81 5.37
C ALA A 112 16.26 2.23 5.77
N ASP A 113 17.34 2.52 5.01
CA ASP A 113 18.68 2.09 5.39
C ASP A 113 19.16 2.79 6.68
N TYR A 114 18.73 4.02 6.98
CA TYR A 114 19.00 4.68 8.27
C TYR A 114 18.38 3.90 9.44
N TRP A 115 17.08 3.62 9.36
CA TRP A 115 16.37 2.85 10.38
C TRP A 115 16.95 1.45 10.56
N ARG A 116 17.28 0.78 9.45
CA ARG A 116 17.91 -0.53 9.51
C ARG A 116 19.24 -0.47 10.24
N ASN A 117 20.09 0.51 9.94
CA ASN A 117 21.39 0.64 10.59
C ASN A 117 21.24 0.97 12.08
N LEU A 118 20.30 1.85 12.45
CA LEU A 118 20.01 2.18 13.84
C LEU A 118 19.58 0.94 14.64
N PHE A 119 18.66 0.14 14.13
CA PHE A 119 18.20 -1.05 14.85
C PHE A 119 19.26 -2.17 14.86
N GLN A 120 20.12 -2.22 13.83
CA GLN A 120 21.31 -3.09 13.84
C GLN A 120 22.35 -2.66 14.88
N GLU A 121 22.44 -1.36 15.20
CA GLU A 121 23.29 -0.87 16.29
C GLU A 121 22.79 -1.40 17.64
N PHE A 122 21.48 -1.33 17.91
CA PHE A 122 20.89 -1.91 19.12
C PHE A 122 21.19 -3.41 19.26
N GLN A 123 21.15 -4.15 18.14
CA GLN A 123 21.57 -5.56 18.11
C GLN A 123 23.04 -5.73 18.49
N SER A 124 23.92 -4.87 17.96
CA SER A 124 25.37 -4.99 18.17
C SER A 124 25.79 -4.74 19.61
N VAL A 125 25.05 -3.91 20.36
CA VAL A 125 25.34 -3.60 21.76
C VAL A 125 24.58 -4.48 22.75
N GLY A 126 23.69 -5.33 22.27
CA GLY A 126 22.90 -6.26 23.09
C GLY A 126 21.56 -5.72 23.59
N ASP A 127 21.13 -4.56 23.13
CA ASP A 127 19.86 -3.92 23.49
C ASP A 127 18.66 -4.45 22.66
N PHE A 128 18.94 -5.27 21.63
CA PHE A 128 17.92 -5.94 20.83
C PHE A 128 18.36 -7.36 20.47
N ASN A 129 17.63 -8.35 20.95
CA ASN A 129 17.76 -9.77 20.63
C ASN A 129 16.67 -10.26 19.63
N GLY A 130 15.61 -9.48 19.42
CA GLY A 130 14.56 -9.77 18.44
C GLY A 130 13.38 -10.60 18.93
N ASP A 131 13.27 -10.77 20.25
CA ASP A 131 12.08 -11.29 20.90
C ASP A 131 10.88 -10.34 20.77
N MET A 132 9.76 -10.76 21.35
CA MET A 132 8.50 -10.01 21.26
C MET A 132 8.54 -8.70 22.06
N VAL A 133 9.31 -8.64 23.15
CA VAL A 133 9.44 -7.44 23.97
C VAL A 133 10.24 -6.40 23.21
N ASP A 134 11.37 -6.79 22.63
CA ASP A 134 12.23 -5.91 21.86
C ASP A 134 11.51 -5.32 20.64
N LYS A 135 10.79 -6.17 19.89
CA LYS A 135 9.97 -5.71 18.77
C LYS A 135 8.86 -4.78 19.24
N GLY A 136 8.22 -5.09 20.37
CA GLY A 136 7.23 -4.21 20.99
C GLY A 136 7.79 -2.84 21.37
N LEU A 137 9.02 -2.79 21.90
CA LEU A 137 9.70 -1.53 22.22
C LEU A 137 10.05 -0.74 20.96
N ILE A 138 10.54 -1.39 19.90
CA ILE A 138 10.80 -0.72 18.62
C ILE A 138 9.51 -0.14 18.05
N GLN A 139 8.43 -0.92 18.05
CA GLN A 139 7.12 -0.48 17.58
C GLN A 139 6.63 0.72 18.41
N PHE A 140 6.68 0.63 19.73
CA PHE A 140 6.23 1.71 20.62
C PHE A 140 7.01 3.01 20.42
N CYS A 141 8.33 2.92 20.27
CA CYS A 141 9.19 4.11 20.18
C CYS A 141 9.25 4.72 18.77
N PHE A 142 9.20 3.90 17.72
CA PHE A 142 9.59 4.33 16.37
C PHE A 142 8.51 4.17 15.31
N LEU A 143 7.44 3.41 15.55
CA LEU A 143 6.42 3.17 14.51
C LEU A 143 5.78 4.48 14.04
N ASP A 144 5.30 5.32 14.97
CA ASP A 144 4.68 6.60 14.64
C ASP A 144 5.67 7.59 14.00
N VAL A 145 6.95 7.50 14.36
CA VAL A 145 8.01 8.32 13.78
C VAL A 145 8.24 7.92 12.33
N ILE A 146 8.32 6.62 12.06
CA ILE A 146 8.46 6.06 10.72
C ILE A 146 7.23 6.36 9.87
N GLN A 147 6.00 6.27 10.42
CA GLN A 147 4.79 6.63 9.68
C GLN A 147 4.80 8.10 9.27
N LYS A 148 5.14 9.03 10.17
CA LYS A 148 5.23 10.47 9.83
C LYS A 148 6.30 10.75 8.78
N GLU A 149 7.41 10.03 8.83
CA GLU A 149 8.44 10.11 7.78
C GLU A 149 7.91 9.60 6.44
N LEU A 150 7.22 8.45 6.43
CA LEU A 150 6.58 7.90 5.23
C LEU A 150 5.59 8.90 4.63
N ASP A 151 4.72 9.50 5.42
CA ASP A 151 3.74 10.50 4.95
C ASP A 151 4.43 11.69 4.26
N THR A 152 5.56 12.12 4.82
CA THR A 152 6.38 13.19 4.25
C THR A 152 7.00 12.77 2.92
N VAL A 153 7.60 11.57 2.87
CA VAL A 153 8.19 11.00 1.64
C VAL A 153 7.13 10.81 0.56
N VAL A 154 5.93 10.34 0.92
CA VAL A 154 4.79 10.19 0.01
C VAL A 154 4.35 11.53 -0.56
N THR A 155 4.25 12.56 0.28
CA THR A 155 3.90 13.92 -0.17
C THR A 155 4.94 14.46 -1.16
N MET A 156 6.22 14.31 -0.86
CA MET A 156 7.31 14.70 -1.77
C MET A 156 7.25 13.90 -3.08
N TRP A 157 7.02 12.60 -3.00
CA TRP A 157 6.89 11.73 -4.17
C TRP A 157 5.67 12.12 -5.03
N ASN A 158 4.51 12.37 -4.44
CA ASN A 158 3.32 12.66 -5.22
C ASN A 158 3.41 14.04 -5.91
N THR A 159 4.20 14.97 -5.37
CA THR A 159 4.33 16.34 -5.89
C THR A 159 5.55 16.56 -6.80
N HIS A 160 6.56 15.68 -6.75
CA HIS A 160 7.75 15.83 -7.60
C HIS A 160 7.42 15.61 -9.08
N ARG A 161 8.26 16.19 -9.96
CA ARG A 161 8.12 16.00 -11.40
C ARG A 161 8.99 14.83 -11.86
N ILE A 162 8.36 13.79 -12.39
CA ILE A 162 9.03 12.69 -13.05
C ILE A 162 9.43 13.14 -14.45
N ARG A 163 10.72 12.99 -14.77
CA ARG A 163 11.30 13.38 -16.05
C ARG A 163 11.10 12.29 -17.11
N PRO A 164 11.00 12.65 -18.40
CA PRO A 164 11.04 11.68 -19.49
C PRO A 164 12.34 10.87 -19.43
N GLY A 165 12.26 9.56 -19.63
CA GLY A 165 13.43 8.69 -19.74
C GLY A 165 14.19 8.96 -21.04
N SER A 166 15.50 8.70 -21.05
CA SER A 166 16.40 8.90 -22.20
C SER A 166 16.14 7.95 -23.37
N THR A 167 15.38 6.87 -23.17
CA THR A 167 15.13 5.82 -24.18
C THR A 167 13.77 5.88 -24.87
N GLY A 168 12.96 6.94 -24.64
CA GLY A 168 11.76 7.20 -25.44
C GLY A 168 10.61 6.19 -25.35
N HIS A 169 10.75 5.10 -24.58
CA HIS A 169 9.70 4.10 -24.39
C HIS A 169 8.76 4.48 -23.23
N ASP A 170 7.54 4.88 -23.58
CA ASP A 170 6.26 4.62 -22.87
C ASP A 170 6.22 4.78 -21.34
N LEU A 171 6.91 5.77 -20.79
CA LEU A 171 6.65 6.22 -19.43
C LEU A 171 6.07 7.63 -19.50
N PHE A 172 4.76 7.72 -19.26
CA PHE A 172 4.09 8.98 -19.01
C PHE A 172 4.90 9.76 -17.97
N HIS A 173 5.09 11.06 -18.21
CA HIS A 173 5.94 11.92 -17.41
C HIS A 173 5.13 13.09 -16.89
N GLY A 174 5.47 13.62 -15.73
CA GLY A 174 4.65 14.64 -15.08
C GLY A 174 4.76 14.56 -13.58
N LYS A 175 3.88 15.29 -12.90
CA LYS A 175 3.73 15.16 -11.44
C LYS A 175 2.73 14.04 -11.17
N PRO A 176 3.06 13.01 -10.37
CA PRO A 176 2.15 11.91 -10.08
C PRO A 176 0.77 12.38 -9.63
N PHE A 177 0.71 13.38 -8.75
CA PHE A 177 -0.55 14.02 -8.34
C PHE A 177 -1.40 14.53 -9.52
N LEU A 178 -0.80 15.28 -10.46
CA LEU A 178 -1.55 15.82 -11.59
C LEU A 178 -1.97 14.72 -12.57
N MET A 179 -1.11 13.72 -12.78
CA MET A 179 -1.41 12.59 -13.65
C MET A 179 -2.56 11.74 -13.10
N TYR A 180 -2.67 11.63 -11.77
CA TYR A 180 -3.71 10.88 -11.10
C TYR A 180 -5.05 11.63 -11.07
N HIS A 181 -5.04 12.92 -10.70
CA HIS A 181 -6.29 13.69 -10.53
C HIS A 181 -6.81 14.34 -11.80
N VAL A 182 -5.97 14.51 -12.83
CA VAL A 182 -6.36 15.13 -14.11
C VAL A 182 -5.73 14.37 -15.29
N PRO A 183 -6.06 13.07 -15.46
CA PRO A 183 -5.44 12.20 -16.46
C PRO A 183 -5.64 12.70 -17.90
N GLU A 184 -6.67 13.49 -18.17
CA GLU A 184 -7.01 14.04 -19.49
C GLU A 184 -5.91 14.96 -20.02
N LEU A 185 -5.19 15.67 -19.13
CA LEU A 185 -4.02 16.47 -19.50
C LEU A 185 -2.88 15.64 -20.10
N TYR A 186 -2.92 14.32 -19.90
CA TYR A 186 -1.92 13.36 -20.35
C TYR A 186 -2.49 12.38 -21.38
N GLN A 187 -3.65 12.70 -21.99
CA GLN A 187 -4.34 11.82 -22.96
C GLN A 187 -4.69 10.46 -22.38
N ALA A 188 -4.97 10.41 -21.07
CA ALA A 188 -5.44 9.24 -20.36
C ALA A 188 -6.85 9.47 -19.83
N GLU A 189 -7.51 8.39 -19.42
CA GLU A 189 -8.86 8.38 -18.88
C GLU A 189 -8.84 7.91 -17.43
N ASP A 190 -9.79 8.40 -16.64
CA ASP A 190 -10.06 7.83 -15.32
C ASP A 190 -10.78 6.48 -15.46
N TYR A 191 -10.23 5.47 -14.80
CA TYR A 191 -10.75 4.11 -14.76
C TYR A 191 -11.27 3.71 -13.38
N LEU A 192 -11.45 4.67 -12.47
CA LEU A 192 -12.08 4.43 -11.19
C LEU A 192 -13.50 3.89 -11.41
N HIS A 193 -13.79 2.75 -10.79
CA HIS A 193 -15.12 2.17 -10.81
C HIS A 193 -15.93 2.72 -9.64
N PRO A 194 -17.05 3.42 -9.87
CA PRO A 194 -17.91 3.86 -8.79
C PRO A 194 -18.40 2.66 -7.99
N VAL A 195 -18.35 2.78 -6.67
CA VAL A 195 -18.82 1.73 -5.76
C VAL A 195 -20.13 2.19 -5.13
N ASP A 196 -21.07 1.25 -4.99
CA ASP A 196 -22.29 1.46 -4.22
C ASP A 196 -21.95 1.65 -2.74
N PHE A 197 -22.39 2.78 -2.18
CA PHE A 197 -22.17 3.11 -0.77
C PHE A 197 -22.75 2.05 0.17
N GLU A 198 -23.85 1.37 -0.21
CA GLU A 198 -24.41 0.29 0.60
C GLU A 198 -23.43 -0.89 0.73
N ARG A 199 -22.71 -1.24 -0.34
CA ARG A 199 -21.69 -2.30 -0.30
C ARG A 199 -20.50 -1.92 0.58
N LEU A 200 -20.11 -0.65 0.57
CA LEU A 200 -19.06 -0.14 1.45
C LEU A 200 -19.49 -0.17 2.92
N ASP A 201 -20.72 0.24 3.21
CA ASP A 201 -21.25 0.25 4.57
C ASP A 201 -21.31 -1.16 5.17
N ILE A 202 -21.72 -2.17 4.39
CA ILE A 202 -21.71 -3.58 4.81
C ILE A 202 -20.30 -4.01 5.26
N ILE A 203 -19.28 -3.73 4.44
CA ILE A 203 -17.89 -4.09 4.74
C ILE A 203 -17.40 -3.38 6.02
N LEU A 204 -17.67 -2.07 6.12
CA LEU A 204 -17.25 -1.26 7.27
C LEU A 204 -17.96 -1.68 8.57
N GLU A 205 -19.21 -2.11 8.50
CA GLU A 205 -19.95 -2.65 9.64
C GLU A 205 -19.38 -3.99 10.12
N GLU A 206 -19.03 -4.89 9.20
CA GLU A 206 -18.40 -6.18 9.53
C GLU A 206 -17.05 -5.95 10.24
N GLU A 207 -16.19 -5.08 9.71
CA GLU A 207 -14.92 -4.75 10.37
C GLU A 207 -15.12 -4.15 11.77
N ARG A 208 -16.16 -3.31 11.98
CA ARG A 208 -16.46 -2.74 13.29
C ARG A 208 -16.90 -3.81 14.29
N LYS A 209 -17.67 -4.81 13.86
CA LYS A 209 -18.11 -5.93 14.70
C LYS A 209 -16.93 -6.80 15.11
N GLU A 210 -16.03 -7.10 14.19
CA GLU A 210 -14.81 -7.87 14.47
C GLU A 210 -13.90 -7.15 15.48
N ARG A 211 -13.60 -5.87 15.27
CA ARG A 211 -12.81 -5.06 16.22
C ARG A 211 -13.43 -4.98 17.62
N SER A 212 -14.77 -4.95 17.70
CA SER A 212 -15.49 -4.92 18.99
C SER A 212 -15.47 -6.28 19.71
N SER A 213 -15.34 -7.38 18.97
CA SER A 213 -15.23 -8.72 19.55
C SER A 213 -13.82 -9.02 20.08
N GLU A 214 -12.77 -8.47 19.45
CA GLU A 214 -11.37 -8.64 19.90
C GLU A 214 -11.02 -7.83 21.15
N GLN A 215 -11.71 -6.71 21.42
CA GLN A 215 -11.52 -5.93 22.66
C GLN A 215 -12.20 -6.54 23.90
N ASN A 216 -13.00 -7.60 23.73
CA ASN A 216 -13.72 -8.29 24.81
C ASN A 216 -13.06 -9.63 25.21
N HIS A 217 -11.79 -9.84 24.87
CA HIS A 217 -10.97 -10.98 25.27
C HIS A 217 -9.60 -10.51 25.79
#